data_AF-A0A7S2KBF6-F1
#
_entry.id   AF-A0A7S2KBF6-F1
#
_cell.length_a   1.000
_cell.length_b   1.000
_cell.length_c   1.000
_cell.angle_alpha   90.00
_cell.angle_beta   90.00
_cell.angle_gamma   90.00
#
_symmetry.space_group_name_H-M   'P 1'
#
loop_
_entity.id
_entity.type
_entity.pdbx_description
1 polymer ?
#
loop_
_entity_poly.entity_id
_entity_poly.type
_entity_poly.pdbx_seq_one_letter_code
_entity_poly.pdbx_strand_id
1 'polypeptide(L)'
;RAGGMSWALMMHPEGLPCDLFITHCWQEGVYELISKVLHSWPRGAQGAYCCVLSNPQCLDIGSLLDDPSKSPFAMALRASTWLLVVPNRATSPYARIWCVYE
;
A
#
# COMPACT_ATOMS: atom_id res chain seq x y z
N ARG A 1 -5.64 15.03 -17.72
CA ARG A 1 -4.78 14.02 -18.39
C ARG A 1 -4.87 12.76 -17.55
N ALA A 2 -5.38 11.66 -18.09
CA ALA A 2 -5.42 10.37 -17.39
C ALA A 2 -4.30 9.47 -17.92
N GLY A 3 -3.57 8.79 -17.03
CA GLY A 3 -2.39 7.97 -17.34
C GLY A 3 -1.09 8.53 -16.74
N GLY A 4 -0.20 7.66 -16.27
CA GLY A 4 1.11 8.02 -15.70
C GLY A 4 1.17 8.18 -14.18
N MET A 5 0.08 7.90 -13.45
CA MET A 5 0.02 8.03 -12.00
C MET A 5 -0.75 6.88 -11.36
N SER A 6 -0.63 6.73 -10.05
CA SER A 6 -1.38 5.73 -9.30
C SER A 6 -2.85 6.13 -9.13
N TRP A 7 -3.69 5.15 -8.79
CA TRP A 7 -5.11 5.40 -8.55
C TRP A 7 -5.31 6.35 -7.36
N ALA A 8 -4.54 6.16 -6.28
CA ALA A 8 -4.63 7.03 -5.11
C ALA A 8 -4.31 8.50 -5.45
N LEU A 9 -3.27 8.75 -6.25
CA LEU A 9 -2.91 10.12 -6.67
C LEU A 9 -3.94 10.72 -7.63
N MET A 10 -4.56 9.90 -8.49
CA MET A 10 -5.64 10.34 -9.36
C MET A 10 -6.87 10.81 -8.55
N MET A 11 -7.19 10.12 -7.45
CA MET A 11 -8.31 10.45 -6.58
C MET A 11 -8.00 11.60 -5.62
N HIS A 12 -6.73 11.75 -5.23
CA HIS A 12 -6.25 12.76 -4.28
C HIS A 12 -5.02 13.48 -4.83
N PRO A 13 -5.19 14.46 -5.75
CA PRO A 13 -4.07 15.12 -6.42
C PRO A 13 -3.10 15.85 -5.48
N GLU A 14 -3.61 16.36 -4.35
CA GLU A 14 -2.80 17.03 -3.32
C GLU A 14 -2.16 16.05 -2.32
N GLY A 15 -2.41 14.75 -2.50
CA GLY A 15 -2.04 13.71 -1.54
C GLY A 15 -2.91 13.68 -0.29
N LEU A 16 -2.60 12.74 0.60
CA LEU A 16 -3.21 12.60 1.93
C LEU A 16 -2.11 12.35 2.96
N PRO A 17 -2.32 12.75 4.24
CA PRO A 17 -1.49 12.27 5.34
C PRO A 17 -1.47 10.74 5.37
N CYS A 18 -0.27 10.16 5.51
CA CYS A 18 -0.09 8.72 5.58
C CYS A 18 -0.10 8.29 7.05
N ASP A 19 -1.29 8.02 7.59
CA ASP A 19 -1.42 7.56 8.99
C ASP A 19 -1.18 6.06 9.11
N LEU A 20 -1.67 5.30 8.13
CA LEU A 20 -1.68 3.84 8.12
C LEU A 20 -0.90 3.31 6.91
N PHE A 21 0.06 2.42 7.13
CA PHE A 21 0.66 1.62 6.06
C PHE A 21 0.01 0.24 6.02
N ILE A 22 -0.40 -0.21 4.83
CA ILE A 22 -1.05 -1.51 4.62
C ILE A 22 -0.12 -2.42 3.81
N THR A 23 0.28 -3.54 4.41
CA THR A 23 1.00 -4.62 3.71
C THR A 23 0.08 -5.83 3.48
N HIS A 24 0.12 -6.38 2.27
CA HIS A 24 -0.71 -7.50 1.84
C HIS A 24 -0.02 -8.30 0.72
N CYS A 25 -0.32 -9.60 0.60
CA CYS A 25 0.40 -10.50 -0.31
C CYS A 25 -0.15 -10.60 -1.74
N TRP A 26 -1.16 -9.78 -2.10
CA TRP A 26 -1.70 -9.63 -3.46
C TRP A 26 -2.20 -10.93 -4.11
N GLN A 27 -2.65 -11.89 -3.28
CA GLN A 27 -3.24 -13.14 -3.75
C GLN A 27 -4.73 -13.25 -3.40
N GLU A 28 -5.26 -12.24 -2.70
CA GLU A 28 -6.67 -12.06 -2.44
C GLU A 28 -7.36 -11.24 -3.53
N GLY A 29 -8.68 -11.35 -3.59
CA GLY A 29 -9.50 -10.40 -4.34
C GLY A 29 -9.63 -9.07 -3.60
N VAL A 30 -9.83 -7.98 -4.33
CA VAL A 30 -9.95 -6.62 -3.77
C VAL A 30 -11.03 -6.50 -2.69
N TYR A 31 -12.14 -7.25 -2.81
CA TYR A 31 -13.21 -7.26 -1.80
C TYR A 31 -12.77 -7.86 -0.46
N GLU A 32 -11.95 -8.91 -0.46
CA GLU A 32 -11.40 -9.50 0.76
C GLU A 32 -10.46 -8.51 1.45
N LEU A 33 -9.57 -7.86 0.68
CA LEU A 33 -8.67 -6.83 1.18
C LEU A 33 -9.45 -5.68 1.83
N ILE A 34 -10.39 -5.08 1.10
CA ILE A 34 -11.17 -3.93 1.58
C ILE A 34 -11.95 -4.30 2.84
N SER A 35 -12.60 -5.46 2.86
CA SER A 35 -13.37 -5.90 4.03
C SER A 35 -12.50 -5.99 5.29
N LYS A 36 -11.30 -6.57 5.18
CA LYS A 36 -10.36 -6.72 6.30
C LYS A 36 -9.77 -5.39 6.75
N VAL A 37 -9.41 -4.53 5.80
CA VAL A 37 -8.88 -3.19 6.07
C VAL A 37 -9.90 -2.34 6.81
N LEU A 38 -11.15 -2.28 6.32
CA LEU A 38 -12.21 -1.49 6.96
C LEU A 38 -12.56 -2.02 8.35
N HIS A 39 -12.57 -3.34 8.54
CA HIS A 39 -12.82 -3.95 9.85
C HIS A 39 -11.72 -3.64 10.86
N SER A 40 -10.47 -3.51 10.39
CA SER A 40 -9.29 -3.34 11.25
C SER A 40 -8.76 -1.91 11.27
N TRP A 41 -9.55 -0.95 10.76
CA TRP A 41 -9.11 0.43 10.60
C TRP A 41 -8.81 1.09 11.95
N PRO A 42 -7.59 1.59 12.20
CA PRO A 42 -7.25 2.23 13.46
C PRO A 42 -8.12 3.47 13.70
N ARG A 43 -8.60 3.62 14.94
CA ARG A 43 -9.40 4.79 15.32
C ARG A 43 -8.56 6.06 15.18
N GLY A 44 -9.03 7.00 14.37
CA GLY A 44 -8.38 8.29 14.15
C GLY A 44 -7.47 8.36 12.93
N ALA A 45 -7.16 7.23 12.27
CA ALA A 45 -6.47 7.24 10.99
C ALA A 45 -7.41 7.81 9.90
N GLN A 46 -6.91 8.74 9.09
CA GLN A 46 -7.64 9.40 8.01
C GLN A 46 -7.17 8.94 6.64
N GLY A 47 -5.87 8.68 6.48
CA GLY A 47 -5.29 8.21 5.23
C GLY A 47 -4.50 6.93 5.40
N ALA A 48 -4.46 6.12 4.34
CA ALA A 48 -3.61 4.94 4.28
C ALA A 48 -2.80 4.89 2.98
N TYR A 49 -1.61 4.32 3.08
CA TYR A 49 -0.79 3.94 1.95
C TYR A 49 -0.94 2.43 1.72
N CYS A 50 -1.37 2.06 0.52
CA CYS A 50 -1.51 0.67 0.11
C CYS A 50 -0.89 0.52 -1.28
N CYS A 51 0.19 -0.25 -1.39
CA CYS A 51 1.02 -0.33 -2.59
C CYS A 51 0.20 -0.57 -3.87
N VAL A 52 -0.83 -1.43 -3.85
CA VAL A 52 -1.65 -1.73 -5.02
C VAL A 52 -2.46 -0.52 -5.56
N LEU A 53 -2.73 0.47 -4.70
CA LEU A 53 -3.47 1.69 -5.04
C LEU A 53 -2.55 2.91 -5.19
N SER A 54 -1.48 2.96 -4.40
CA SER A 54 -0.60 4.13 -4.25
C SER A 54 0.56 4.14 -5.24
N ASN A 55 0.95 3.00 -5.80
CA ASN A 55 1.92 2.92 -6.89
C ASN A 55 1.22 2.76 -8.24
N PRO A 56 1.82 3.24 -9.33
CA PRO A 56 1.30 3.01 -10.67
C PRO A 56 1.63 1.57 -11.13
N GLN A 57 1.04 0.60 -10.46
CA GLN A 57 1.36 -0.84 -10.57
C GLN A 57 1.21 -1.43 -11.98
N CYS A 58 0.41 -0.80 -12.83
CA CYS A 58 0.22 -1.22 -14.23
C CYS A 58 1.21 -0.55 -15.20
N LEU A 59 2.14 0.26 -14.70
CA LEU A 59 3.19 0.94 -15.46
C LEU A 59 4.56 0.36 -15.11
N ASP A 60 5.59 0.79 -15.83
CA ASP A 60 6.97 0.54 -15.43
C ASP A 60 7.31 1.38 -14.19
N ILE A 61 7.51 0.70 -13.06
CA ILE A 61 7.87 1.30 -11.78
C ILE A 61 9.30 1.01 -11.36
N GLY A 62 10.14 0.46 -12.26
CA GLY A 62 11.51 0.05 -11.92
C GLY A 62 12.31 1.15 -11.22
N SER A 63 12.23 2.38 -11.73
CA SER A 63 12.91 3.55 -11.15
C SER A 63 12.43 3.93 -9.73
N LEU A 64 11.20 3.55 -9.35
CA LEU A 64 10.70 3.74 -7.99
C LEU A 64 11.25 2.71 -7.00
N LEU A 65 11.81 1.61 -7.53
CA LEU A 65 12.30 0.45 -6.78
C LEU A 65 13.83 0.30 -6.82
N ASP A 66 14.54 1.14 -7.58
CA ASP A 66 16.01 1.08 -7.75
C ASP A 66 16.76 1.06 -6.41
N ASP A 67 16.28 1.84 -5.43
CA ASP A 67 16.72 1.80 -4.04
C ASP A 67 15.50 1.58 -3.14
N PRO A 68 15.25 0.34 -2.68
CA PRO A 68 14.09 0.03 -1.83
C PRO A 68 13.98 0.94 -0.60
N SER A 69 15.10 1.39 -0.05
CA SER A 69 15.12 2.26 1.14
C SER A 69 14.62 3.67 0.86
N LYS A 70 14.74 4.13 -0.40
CA LYS A 70 14.29 5.46 -0.86
C LYS A 70 12.99 5.42 -1.64
N SER A 71 12.42 4.23 -1.82
CA SER A 71 11.17 4.05 -2.53
C SER A 71 9.98 4.79 -1.85
N PRO A 72 8.93 5.14 -2.60
CA PRO A 72 7.73 5.77 -2.04
C PRO A 72 7.08 4.96 -0.91
N PHE A 73 7.05 3.63 -1.01
CA PHE A 73 6.46 2.78 0.02
C PHE A 73 7.33 2.70 1.27
N ALA A 74 8.66 2.69 1.16
CA ALA A 74 9.54 2.76 2.34
C ALA A 74 9.44 4.12 3.05
N MET A 75 9.24 5.20 2.31
CA MET A 75 8.96 6.52 2.89
C MET A 75 7.61 6.53 3.62
N ALA A 76 6.56 5.98 2.99
CA ALA A 76 5.23 5.90 3.59
C ALA A 76 5.22 5.01 4.84
N LEU A 77 5.91 3.87 4.81
CA LEU A 77 6.07 2.99 5.96
C LEU A 77 6.70 3.72 7.15
N ARG A 78 7.81 4.44 6.92
CA ARG A 78 8.48 5.23 7.98
C ARG A 78 7.64 6.40 8.49
N ALA A 79 6.79 6.98 7.65
CA ALA A 79 5.94 8.10 8.02
C ALA A 79 4.66 7.65 8.74
N SER A 80 4.23 6.40 8.53
CA SER A 80 3.00 5.88 9.12
C SER A 80 3.09 5.71 10.63
N THR A 81 1.97 5.96 11.31
CA THR A 81 1.82 5.70 12.75
C THR A 81 1.46 4.24 13.00
N TRP A 82 0.71 3.63 12.07
CA TRP A 82 0.24 2.26 12.18
C TRP A 82 0.69 1.44 10.97
N LEU A 83 1.07 0.19 11.24
CA LEU A 83 1.24 -0.85 10.23
C LEU A 83 0.10 -1.86 10.37
N LEU A 84 -0.64 -2.10 9.29
CA LEU A 84 -1.64 -3.16 9.21
C LEU A 84 -1.18 -4.23 8.24
N VAL A 85 -0.80 -5.38 8.79
CA VAL A 85 -0.53 -6.60 8.03
C VAL A 85 -1.85 -7.30 7.74
N VAL A 86 -2.22 -7.40 6.46
CA VAL A 86 -3.49 -8.01 6.03
C VAL A 86 -3.22 -9.42 5.49
N PRO A 87 -3.44 -10.48 6.28
CA PRO A 87 -3.30 -11.85 5.80
C PRO A 87 -4.45 -12.18 4.84
N ASN A 88 -4.24 -13.14 3.95
CA ASN A 88 -5.29 -13.73 3.14
C ASN A 88 -5.31 -15.26 3.26
N ARG A 89 -6.32 -15.89 2.66
CA ARG A 89 -6.48 -17.35 2.67
C ARG A 89 -5.56 -18.10 1.69
N ALA A 90 -4.94 -17.40 0.75
CA ALA A 90 -4.21 -17.99 -0.37
C ALA A 90 -2.72 -18.16 -0.07
N THR A 91 -2.10 -17.22 0.64
CA THR A 91 -0.68 -17.28 0.98
C THR A 91 -0.35 -16.48 2.23
N SER A 92 0.71 -16.88 2.92
CA SER A 92 1.26 -16.12 4.04
C SER A 92 1.89 -14.82 3.54
N PRO A 93 1.69 -13.66 4.22
CA PRO A 93 2.42 -12.44 3.90
C PRO A 93 3.94 -12.66 4.00
N TYR A 94 4.40 -13.47 4.94
CA TYR A 94 5.83 -13.77 5.12
C TYR A 94 6.45 -14.64 4.01
N ALA A 95 5.64 -15.14 3.07
CA ALA A 95 6.13 -15.80 1.87
C ALA A 95 6.41 -14.82 0.70
N ARG A 96 6.19 -13.51 0.90
CA ARG A 96 6.36 -12.46 -0.11
C ARG A 96 7.43 -11.48 0.34
N ILE A 97 8.49 -11.35 -0.46
CA ILE A 97 9.66 -10.56 -0.07
C ILE A 97 9.33 -9.10 0.26
N TRP A 98 8.38 -8.49 -0.47
CA TRP A 98 7.96 -7.11 -0.19
C TRP A 98 7.21 -6.99 1.13
N CYS A 99 6.34 -7.95 1.48
CA CYS A 99 5.66 -7.96 2.77
C CYS A 99 6.59 -8.25 3.96
N VAL A 100 7.78 -8.81 3.71
CA VAL A 100 8.82 -9.02 4.74
C VAL A 100 9.68 -7.77 4.91
N TYR A 101 9.86 -7.02 3.84
CA TYR A 101 10.57 -5.75 3.86
C TYR A 101 9.72 -4.64 4.50
N GLU A 102 8.43 -4.61 4.16
CA GLU A 102 7.40 -3.74 4.75
C GLU A 102 7.14 -4.06 6.22
#